data_AF-R7VWH4-F1
#
_entry.id   AF-R7VWH4-F1
#
_cell.length_a   1.000
_cell.length_b   1.000
_cell.length_c   1.000
_cell.angle_alpha   90.00
_cell.angle_beta   90.00
_cell.angle_gamma   90.00
#
_symmetry.space_group_name_H-M   'P 1'
#
loop_
_entity.id
_entity.type
_entity.pdbx_description
1 polymer ?
#
loop_
_entity_poly.entity_id
_entity_poly.type
_entity_poly.pdbx_seq_one_letter_code
_entity_poly.pdbx_strand_id
1 'polypeptide(L)' 'LKVHMRKHTGEKPYLCQQCGAAFAHNYDLKNHMRVHTGLRPYQCDSCFKTFVRSDHLHRHLKK' A
#
# COMPACT_ATOMS: atom_id res chain seq x y z
N LEU A 1 1.06 -12.95 -16.94
CA LEU A 1 2.55 -13.00 -17.05
C LEU A 1 3.21 -11.62 -16.97
N LYS A 2 2.84 -10.62 -17.79
CA LYS A 2 3.48 -9.28 -17.84
C LYS A 2 3.66 -8.58 -16.48
N VAL A 3 2.59 -8.52 -15.67
CA VAL A 3 2.64 -7.89 -14.33
C VAL A 3 3.58 -8.64 -13.37
N HIS A 4 3.57 -9.99 -13.41
CA HIS A 4 4.50 -10.80 -12.63
C HIS A 4 5.95 -10.51 -13.02
N MET A 5 6.23 -10.39 -14.32
CA MET A 5 7.58 -10.13 -14.84
C MET A 5 8.17 -8.80 -14.35
N ARG A 6 7.34 -7.82 -13.97
CA ARG A 6 7.81 -6.57 -13.36
C ARG A 6 8.60 -6.79 -12.07
N LYS A 7 8.37 -7.90 -11.36
CA LYS A 7 9.16 -8.27 -10.18
C LYS A 7 10.60 -8.66 -10.53
N HIS A 8 10.81 -9.19 -11.74
CA HIS A 8 12.14 -9.59 -12.23
C HIS A 8 12.83 -8.45 -12.96
N THR A 9 12.09 -7.67 -13.75
CA THR A 9 12.65 -6.57 -14.56
C THR A 9 12.81 -5.26 -13.78
N GLY A 10 12.13 -5.12 -12.64
CA GLY A 10 12.12 -3.87 -11.87
C GLY A 10 11.28 -2.75 -12.49
N GLU A 11 10.49 -3.03 -13.53
CA GLU A 11 9.60 -2.05 -14.17
C GLU A 11 8.56 -1.52 -13.16
N LYS A 12 8.55 -0.20 -12.96
CA LYS A 12 7.63 0.49 -12.04
C LYS A 12 6.88 1.60 -12.77
N PRO A 13 5.86 1.25 -13.57
CA PRO A 13 5.20 2.21 -14.45
C PRO A 13 4.24 3.16 -13.71
N TYR A 14 3.92 2.89 -12.44
CA TYR A 14 2.97 3.71 -11.69
C TYR A 14 3.72 4.68 -10.79
N LEU A 15 3.69 5.96 -11.16
CA LEU A 15 4.41 7.04 -10.48
C LEU A 15 3.48 7.87 -9.60
N CYS A 16 3.90 8.14 -8.37
CA CYS A 16 3.30 9.13 -7.51
C CYS A 16 3.74 10.52 -7.96
N GLN A 17 2.80 11.33 -8.44
CA GLN A 17 3.10 12.69 -8.91
C GLN A 17 3.45 13.66 -7.77
N GLN A 18 3.13 13.31 -6.52
CA GLN A 18 3.39 14.17 -5.36
C GLN A 18 4.81 14.01 -4.80
N CYS A 19 5.38 12.81 -4.84
CA CYS A 19 6.70 12.53 -4.25
C CYS A 19 7.68 11.77 -5.17
N GLY A 20 7.29 11.48 -6.40
CA GLY A 20 8.12 10.75 -7.37
C GLY A 20 8.26 9.24 -7.12
N ALA A 21 7.63 8.70 -6.08
CA ALA A 21 7.72 7.27 -5.77
C ALA A 21 7.11 6.41 -6.89
N ALA A 22 7.83 5.37 -7.31
CA ALA A 22 7.41 4.46 -8.37
C ALA A 22 6.97 3.10 -7.82
N PHE A 23 5.93 2.51 -8.42
CA PHE A 23 5.33 1.23 -8.03
C PHE A 23 5.15 0.30 -9.23
N ALA A 24 5.29 -1.01 -8.98
CA ALA A 24 5.11 -2.04 -10.01
C ALA A 24 3.63 -2.32 -10.33
N HIS A 25 2.73 -2.01 -9.38
CA HIS A 25 1.29 -2.22 -9.52
C HIS A 25 0.50 -0.94 -9.20
N ASN A 26 -0.65 -0.79 -9.85
CA ASN A 26 -1.56 0.34 -9.61
C ASN A 26 -2.12 0.31 -8.18
N TYR A 27 -2.42 -0.88 -7.64
CA TYR A 27 -2.95 -1.01 -6.28
C TYR A 27 -1.95 -0.53 -5.22
N ASP A 28 -0.65 -0.72 -5.46
CA ASP A 28 0.43 -0.24 -4.57
C ASP A 28 0.46 1.29 -4.56
N LEU A 29 0.38 1.94 -5.74
CA LEU A 29 0.28 3.40 -5.85
C LEU A 29 -0.99 3.92 -5.15
N LYS A 30 -2.15 3.31 -5.38
CA LYS A 30 -3.42 3.72 -4.74
C LYS A 30 -3.35 3.64 -3.22
N ASN A 31 -2.74 2.59 -2.69
CA ASN A 31 -2.52 2.46 -1.24
C ASN A 31 -1.48 3.47 -0.74
N HIS A 32 -0.43 3.74 -1.51
CA HIS A 32 0.57 4.75 -1.17
C HIS A 32 -0.03 6.15 -1.07
N MET A 33 -0.96 6.53 -1.95
CA MET A 33 -1.61 7.85 -1.87
C MET A 33 -2.30 8.12 -0.53
N ARG A 34 -2.69 7.07 0.19
CA ARG A 34 -3.27 7.21 1.54
C ARG A 34 -2.28 7.84 2.53
N VAL A 35 -0.97 7.64 2.34
CA VAL A 35 0.08 8.26 3.16
C VAL A 35 0.04 9.79 3.03
N HIS A 36 -0.19 10.30 1.83
CA HIS A 36 -0.30 11.75 1.59
C HIS A 36 -1.58 12.34 2.18
N THR A 37 -2.69 11.60 2.13
CA THR A 37 -3.98 12.03 2.70
C THR A 37 -4.10 11.81 4.21
N GLY A 38 -3.19 11.06 4.82
CA GLY A 38 -3.30 10.62 6.22
C GLY A 38 -4.41 9.58 6.49
N LEU A 39 -5.11 9.09 5.45
CA LEU A 39 -6.21 8.13 5.60
C LEU A 39 -5.73 6.78 6.15
N ARG A 40 -6.33 6.35 7.26
CA ARG A 40 -6.11 5.06 7.91
C ARG A 40 -7.45 4.34 8.12
N PRO A 41 -8.04 3.74 7.07
CA PRO A 41 -9.41 3.25 7.11
C PRO A 41 -9.58 1.96 7.92
N TYR A 42 -8.49 1.30 8.32
CA TYR A 42 -8.54 0.04 9.03
C TYR A 42 -8.20 0.27 10.49
N GLN A 43 -9.15 0.07 11.39
CA GLN A 43 -8.96 0.19 12.83
C GLN A 43 -9.00 -1.18 13.49
N CYS A 44 -8.18 -1.37 14.52
CA CYS A 44 -8.32 -2.48 15.45
C CYS A 44 -9.27 -2.08 16.57
N ASP A 45 -10.35 -2.83 16.78
CA ASP A 45 -11.37 -2.46 17.76
C ASP A 45 -10.94 -2.72 19.21
N SER A 46 -9.94 -3.57 19.44
CA SER A 46 -9.46 -3.88 20.80
C SER A 46 -8.48 -2.85 21.36
N CYS A 47 -7.66 -2.24 20.50
CA CYS A 47 -6.63 -1.27 20.94
C CYS A 47 -6.69 0.06 20.19
N PHE A 48 -7.69 0.26 19.33
CA PHE A 48 -7.95 1.48 18.55
C PHE A 48 -6.81 1.93 17.63
N LYS A 49 -5.82 1.06 17.38
CA LYS A 49 -4.73 1.36 16.42
C LYS A 49 -5.28 1.37 14.99
N THR A 50 -4.91 2.38 14.23
CA THR A 50 -5.33 2.55 12.84
C THR A 50 -4.20 2.27 11.85
N PHE A 51 -4.55 1.64 10.73
CA PHE A 51 -3.65 1.13 9.71
C PHE A 51 -4.08 1.64 8.33
N VAL A 52 -3.07 1.86 7.48
CA VAL A 52 -3.28 2.31 6.09
C VAL A 52 -3.76 1.15 5.18
N ARG A 53 -3.40 -0.08 5.52
CA ARG A 53 -3.68 -1.29 4.73
C ARG A 53 -4.32 -2.40 5.58
N SER A 54 -5.19 -3.19 4.97
CA SER A 54 -5.91 -4.29 5.63
C SER A 54 -4.98 -5.43 6.05
N ASP A 55 -3.97 -5.76 5.25
CA ASP A 55 -3.00 -6.82 5.58
C ASP A 55 -2.14 -6.48 6.81
N HIS A 56 -1.92 -5.18 7.07
CA HIS A 56 -1.27 -4.73 8.29
C HIS A 56 -2.16 -4.90 9.52
N LEU A 57 -3.46 -4.57 9.41
CA LEU A 57 -4.43 -4.86 10.48
C LEU A 57 -4.53 -6.38 10.71
N HIS A 58 -4.64 -7.17 9.65
CA HIS A 58 -4.73 -8.64 9.77
C HIS A 58 -3.51 -9.24 10.47
N ARG A 59 -2.31 -8.80 10.10
CA ARG A 59 -1.07 -9.21 10.79
C ARG A 59 -1.04 -8.73 12.25
N HIS A 60 -1.64 -7.60 12.56
CA HIS A 60 -1.77 -7.11 13.93
C HIS A 60 -2.74 -7.95 14.75
N LEU A 61 -3.89 -8.36 14.18
CA LEU A 61 -4.91 -9.17 14.85
C LEU A 61 -4.50 -10.63 15.06
N LYS A 62 -3.53 -11.14 14.27
CA LYS A 62 -2.94 -12.47 14.46
C LYS A 62 -1.92 -12.54 15.61
N LYS A 63 -1.56 -11.40 16.19
CA LYS A 63 -0.71 -11.34 17.39
C LYS A 63 -1.58 -11.46 18.62
#